data_AF-A0AA51L2P5-F1
#
_entry.id   AF-A0AA51L2P5-F1
#
_cell.length_a   1.000
_cell.length_b   1.000
_cell.length_c   1.000
_cell.angle_alpha   90.00
_cell.angle_beta   90.00
_cell.angle_gamma   90.00
#
_symmetry.space_group_name_H-M   'P 1'
#
loop_
_entity.id
_entity.type
_entity.pdbx_description
1 polymer ?
#
loop_
_entity_poly.entity_id
_entity_poly.type
_entity_poly.pdbx_seq_one_letter_code
_entity_poly.pdbx_strand_id
1 'polypeptide(L)'
;MNLKEMIDQSFPVQTDEDWKREAERTLKGKPIETLESLTYENIILKPLYSEINPDSIPDYPAGSDYRRGIHSAPAKWKVAKESLLKQ
;
A
#
# COMPACT_ATOMS: atom_id res chain seq x y z
N MET A 1 -3.97 15.94 34.17
CA MET A 1 -3.12 15.41 33.08
C MET A 1 -2.41 16.59 32.43
N ASN A 2 -1.08 16.60 32.49
CA ASN A 2 -0.23 17.58 31.82
C ASN A 2 0.08 17.10 30.39
N LEU A 3 0.35 18.03 29.47
CA LEU A 3 0.66 17.73 28.05
C LEU A 3 1.76 16.66 27.89
N LYS A 4 2.79 16.70 28.74
CA LYS A 4 3.90 15.74 28.71
C LYS A 4 3.43 14.30 28.97
N GLU A 5 2.50 14.14 29.91
CA GLU A 5 1.92 12.84 30.26
C GLU A 5 1.00 12.28 29.17
N MET A 6 0.45 13.11 28.28
CA MET A 6 -0.33 12.64 27.12
C MET A 6 0.57 12.20 25.96
N ILE A 7 1.71 12.87 25.77
CA ILE A 7 2.66 12.55 24.70
C ILE A 7 3.41 11.25 25.02
N ASP A 8 3.74 11.02 26.30
CA ASP A 8 4.51 9.85 26.73
C ASP A 8 3.66 8.58 26.91
N GLN A 9 2.36 8.60 26.57
CA GLN A 9 1.51 7.40 26.61
C GLN A 9 1.89 6.43 25.50
N SER A 10 2.10 5.18 25.89
CA SER A 10 2.27 4.06 24.97
C SER A 10 1.05 3.16 24.98
N PHE A 11 0.76 2.57 23.81
CA PHE A 11 -0.26 1.55 23.66
C PHE A 11 0.41 0.18 23.54
N PRO A 12 -0.27 -0.90 23.95
CA PRO A 12 0.22 -2.25 23.72
C PRO A 12 0.40 -2.50 22.22
N VAL A 13 1.51 -3.12 21.84
CA VAL A 13 1.73 -3.59 20.47
C VAL A 13 0.63 -4.59 20.12
N GLN A 14 0.01 -4.42 18.95
CA GLN A 14 -1.00 -5.33 18.41
C GLN A 14 -0.38 -6.19 17.32
N THR A 15 -0.83 -7.44 17.20
CA THR A 15 -0.41 -8.33 16.11
C THR A 15 -1.44 -8.37 14.98
N ASP A 16 -1.06 -8.99 13.86
CA ASP A 16 -1.98 -9.24 12.74
C ASP A 16 -3.17 -10.12 13.18
N GLU A 17 -2.96 -11.04 14.13
CA GLU A 17 -4.02 -11.86 14.71
C GLU A 17 -4.99 -11.06 15.58
N ASP A 18 -4.49 -10.07 16.33
CA ASP A 18 -5.35 -9.16 17.11
C ASP A 18 -6.25 -8.36 16.19
N TRP A 19 -5.68 -7.84 15.09
CA TRP A 19 -6.44 -7.17 14.04
C TRP A 19 -7.48 -8.11 13.41
N LYS A 20 -7.08 -9.34 13.01
CA LYS A 20 -7.99 -10.30 12.38
C LYS A 20 -9.19 -10.60 13.27
N ARG A 21 -8.95 -10.89 14.55
CA ARG A 21 -9.99 -11.19 15.53
C ARG A 21 -10.99 -10.04 15.67
N GLU A 22 -10.50 -8.81 15.75
CA GLU A 22 -11.34 -7.63 15.92
C GLU A 22 -12.11 -7.27 14.63
N ALA A 23 -11.49 -7.48 13.47
CA ALA A 23 -12.13 -7.32 12.18
C ALA A 23 -13.31 -8.30 12.02
N GLU A 24 -13.10 -9.59 12.28
CA GLU A 24 -14.17 -10.60 12.21
C GLU A 24 -15.29 -10.32 13.21
N ARG A 25 -14.95 -9.86 14.43
CA ARG A 25 -15.94 -9.41 15.42
C ARG A 25 -16.82 -8.29 14.86
N THR A 26 -16.21 -7.29 14.21
CA THR A 26 -16.91 -6.17 13.58
C THR A 26 -17.77 -6.61 12.40
N LEU A 27 -17.31 -7.62 11.66
CA LEU A 27 -18.04 -8.24 10.55
C LEU A 27 -19.15 -9.21 11.00
N LYS A 28 -19.57 -9.17 12.28
CA LYS A 28 -20.58 -10.06 12.87
C LYS A 28 -20.19 -11.55 12.76
N GLY A 29 -18.90 -11.85 12.90
CA GLY A 29 -18.35 -13.19 12.82
C GLY A 29 -18.09 -13.69 11.40
N LYS A 30 -18.24 -12.86 10.37
CA LYS A 30 -17.83 -13.24 9.02
C LYS A 30 -16.29 -13.23 8.90
N PRO A 31 -15.71 -14.16 8.12
CA PRO A 31 -14.28 -14.20 7.88
C PRO A 31 -13.76 -12.95 7.17
N ILE A 32 -12.53 -12.52 7.46
CA ILE A 32 -11.89 -11.37 6.77
C ILE A 32 -11.71 -11.60 5.28
N GLU A 33 -11.65 -12.85 4.85
CA GLU A 33 -11.53 -13.27 3.45
C GLU A 33 -12.74 -12.79 2.62
N THR A 34 -13.86 -12.47 3.27
CA THR A 34 -15.03 -11.84 2.61
C THR A 34 -14.78 -10.41 2.14
N LEU A 35 -13.70 -9.76 2.63
CA LEU A 35 -13.28 -8.43 2.22
C LEU A 35 -12.25 -8.45 1.09
N GLU A 36 -11.78 -9.63 0.68
CA GLU A 36 -10.86 -9.76 -0.45
C GLU A 36 -11.56 -9.41 -1.77
N SER A 37 -10.79 -8.86 -2.70
CA SER A 37 -11.27 -8.54 -4.05
C SER A 37 -10.45 -9.26 -5.10
N LEU A 38 -11.11 -9.97 -6.02
CA LEU A 38 -10.47 -10.63 -7.15
C LEU A 38 -10.48 -9.71 -8.36
N THR A 39 -9.30 -9.41 -8.92
CA THR A 39 -9.20 -8.64 -10.17
C THR A 39 -9.47 -9.52 -11.39
N TYR A 40 -9.69 -8.92 -12.56
CA TYR A 40 -9.86 -9.66 -13.82
C TYR A 40 -8.64 -10.52 -14.18
N GLU A 41 -7.46 -10.11 -13.73
CA GLU A 41 -6.18 -10.81 -13.88
C GLU A 41 -6.02 -11.97 -12.88
N ASN A 42 -7.04 -12.26 -12.07
CA ASN A 42 -7.03 -13.25 -10.99
C ASN A 42 -6.05 -12.92 -9.85
N ILE A 43 -5.84 -11.63 -9.56
CA ILE A 43 -5.05 -11.19 -8.41
C ILE A 43 -5.99 -10.98 -7.22
N ILE A 44 -5.67 -11.60 -6.08
CA ILE A 44 -6.40 -11.40 -4.82
C ILE A 44 -5.82 -10.17 -4.12
N LEU A 45 -6.62 -9.12 -3.99
CA LEU A 45 -6.30 -7.94 -3.20
C LEU A 45 -6.72 -8.18 -1.75
N LYS A 46 -5.74 -8.14 -0.84
CA LYS A 46 -5.96 -8.29 0.59
C LYS A 46 -6.60 -7.02 1.17
N PRO A 47 -7.45 -7.14 2.20
CA PRO A 47 -8.06 -5.96 2.86
C PRO A 47 -7.07 -5.15 3.70
N LEU A 48 -5.92 -5.72 4.06
CA LEU A 48 -4.84 -5.04 4.79
C LEU A 48 -3.48 -5.50 4.26
N TYR A 49 -2.56 -4.55 4.09
CA TYR A 49 -1.16 -4.78 3.77
C TYR A 49 -0.32 -4.22 4.92
N SER A 50 0.51 -5.06 5.53
CA SER A 50 1.50 -4.66 6.54
C SER A 50 2.85 -4.35 5.88
N GLU A 51 3.71 -3.66 6.62
CA GLU A 51 5.07 -3.40 6.16
C GLU A 51 5.80 -4.72 5.93
N ILE A 52 6.33 -4.87 4.71
CA ILE A 52 7.25 -5.95 4.37
C ILE A 52 8.61 -5.30 4.36
N ASN A 53 9.45 -5.57 5.36
CA ASN A 53 10.81 -4.99 5.45
C ASN A 53 11.59 -5.24 4.16
N PRO A 54 11.85 -4.20 3.35
CA PRO A 54 12.63 -4.34 2.15
C PRO A 54 13.96 -3.64 2.36
N ASP A 55 14.91 -4.31 3.01
CA ASP A 55 16.20 -3.72 3.37
C ASP A 55 17.09 -3.33 2.16
N SER A 56 16.56 -3.40 0.92
CA SER A 56 17.32 -3.15 -0.31
C SER A 56 16.51 -2.62 -1.50
N ILE A 57 15.36 -1.96 -1.28
CA ILE A 57 14.60 -1.37 -2.39
C ILE A 57 14.96 0.11 -2.54
N PRO A 58 15.53 0.54 -3.69
CA PRO A 58 15.70 1.95 -3.99
C PRO A 58 14.36 2.69 -3.96
N ASP A 59 14.24 3.70 -3.09
CA ASP A 59 13.06 4.56 -3.02
C ASP A 59 13.19 5.85 -3.85
N TYR A 60 14.13 5.86 -4.80
CA TYR A 60 14.40 6.96 -5.71
C TYR A 60 14.32 6.49 -7.18
N PRO A 61 13.94 7.36 -8.12
CA PRO A 61 13.89 7.01 -9.54
C PRO A 61 15.30 6.83 -10.12
N ALA A 62 15.44 6.08 -11.21
CA ALA A 62 16.71 5.60 -11.75
C ALA A 62 17.52 4.71 -10.78
N GLY A 63 16.86 4.11 -9.79
CA GLY A 63 17.41 3.01 -8.99
C GLY A 63 17.69 1.76 -9.84
N SER A 64 18.38 0.79 -9.26
CA SER A 64 18.84 -0.43 -9.94
C SER A 64 17.74 -1.26 -10.62
N ASP A 65 16.50 -1.15 -10.15
CA ASP A 65 15.33 -1.89 -10.63
C ASP A 65 14.30 -1.01 -11.36
N TYR A 66 14.55 0.29 -11.47
CA TYR A 66 13.66 1.27 -12.11
C TYR A 66 12.20 1.30 -11.62
N ARG A 67 11.88 0.72 -10.44
CA ARG A 67 10.50 0.67 -9.91
C ARG A 67 9.87 2.04 -9.67
N ARG A 68 10.70 3.04 -9.39
CA ARG A 68 10.30 4.44 -9.18
C ARG A 68 10.41 5.30 -10.45
N GLY A 69 10.82 4.71 -11.58
CA GLY A 69 11.00 5.40 -12.87
C GLY A 69 12.41 5.20 -13.44
N ILE A 70 12.53 5.34 -14.77
CA ILE A 70 13.78 5.10 -15.51
C ILE A 70 14.75 6.28 -15.42
N HIS A 71 14.22 7.50 -15.28
CA HIS A 71 15.00 8.74 -15.29
C HIS A 71 15.05 9.39 -13.92
N SER A 72 16.19 9.99 -13.56
CA SER A 72 16.31 10.78 -12.34
C SER A 72 15.31 11.96 -12.33
N ALA A 73 14.84 12.34 -11.14
CA ALA A 73 13.90 13.44 -10.98
C ALA A 73 14.58 14.82 -11.08
N PRO A 74 13.90 15.85 -11.61
CA PRO A 74 12.53 15.82 -12.13
C PRO A 74 12.48 15.39 -13.62
N ALA A 75 11.68 14.39 -13.93
CA ALA A 75 11.34 14.02 -15.30
C ALA A 75 9.90 14.48 -15.61
N LYS A 76 9.68 15.15 -16.74
CA LYS A 76 8.35 15.59 -17.19
C LYS A 76 7.83 14.67 -18.29
N TRP A 77 6.58 14.24 -18.18
CA TRP A 77 5.89 13.54 -19.26
C TRP A 77 5.72 14.46 -20.48
N LYS A 78 5.98 13.91 -21.66
CA LYS A 78 5.71 14.58 -22.94
C LYS A 78 4.26 14.33 -23.34
N VAL A 79 3.59 15.33 -23.90
CA VAL A 79 2.25 15.18 -24.48
C VAL A 79 2.38 14.49 -25.84
N ALA A 80 1.78 13.31 -25.98
CA ALA A 80 1.67 12.61 -27.25
C ALA A 80 0.29 12.92 -27.87
N LYS A 81 0.29 13.30 -29.16
CA LYS A 81 -0.92 13.48 -29.94
C LYS A 81 -0.89 12.51 -31.10
N GLU A 82 -1.90 11.65 -31.19
CA GLU A 82 -2.15 10.81 -32.34
C GLU A 82 -3.09 11.56 -33.30
N SER A 83 -2.74 11.62 -34.58
CA SER A 83 -3.57 12.22 -35.62
C SER A 83 -3.69 11.25 -36.79
N LEU A 84 -4.92 10.86 -37.11
CA LEU A 84 -5.24 10.00 -38.24
C LEU A 84 -4.95 10.77 -39.54
N LEU A 85 -3.85 10.44 -40.22
CA LEU A 85 -3.70 10.76 -41.64
C LEU A 85 -4.74 9.93 -42.40
N LYS A 86 -5.82 10.57 -42.85
CA LYS A 86 -6.68 9.98 -43.87
C LYS A 86 -5.84 9.88 -45.16
N GLN A 87 -5.53 8.64 -45.55
CA GLN A 87 -4.97 8.31 -46.87
C GLN A 87 -6.01 8.60 -47.96
#